data_AF-A0A134CLL7-F1
#
_entry.id   AF-A0A134CLL7-F1
#
_cell.length_a   1.000
_cell.length_b   1.000
_cell.length_c   1.000
_cell.angle_alpha   90.00
_cell.angle_beta   90.00
_cell.angle_gamma   90.00
#
_symmetry.space_group_name_H-M   'P 1'
#
loop_
_entity.id
_entity.type
_entity.pdbx_description
1 polymer ?
#
loop_
_entity_poly.entity_id
_entity_poly.type
_entity_poly.pdbx_seq_one_letter_code
_entity_poly.pdbx_strand_id
1 'polypeptide(L)' 'MNDCQRRQIESLRKQGMGYKAIARKTKLSRDSVRNYCRWHHLAGYGRAVAAAFREEQTREDIGYGMEDDAHRPAEACGI' A
#
# COMPACT_ATOMS: atom_id res chain seq x y z
N MET A 1 -5.34 -9.05 -14.95
CA MET A 1 -4.87 -8.68 -13.59
C MET A 1 -4.48 -9.96 -12.88
N ASN A 2 -3.18 -10.15 -12.66
CA ASN A 2 -2.57 -11.36 -12.10
C ASN A 2 -2.59 -11.38 -10.57
N ASP A 3 -2.48 -12.57 -9.97
CA ASP A 3 -2.50 -12.75 -8.50
C ASP A 3 -1.34 -12.05 -7.80
N CYS A 4 -0.14 -12.00 -8.39
CA CYS A 4 0.96 -11.17 -7.88
C CYS A 4 0.58 -9.68 -7.85
N GLN A 5 -0.04 -9.18 -8.91
CA GLN A 5 -0.46 -7.77 -8.97
C GLN A 5 -1.55 -7.46 -7.94
N ARG A 6 -2.45 -8.41 -7.69
CA ARG A 6 -3.50 -8.29 -6.66
C ARG A 6 -2.90 -8.14 -5.27
N ARG A 7 -2.02 -9.07 -4.86
CA ARG A 7 -1.32 -9.02 -3.57
C ARG A 7 -0.51 -7.72 -3.41
N GLN A 8 0.13 -7.28 -4.49
CA GLN A 8 0.91 -6.05 -4.49
C GLN A 8 0.02 -4.81 -4.33
N ILE A 9 -1.17 -4.78 -4.95
CA ILE A 9 -2.14 -3.69 -4.73
C ILE A 9 -2.61 -3.67 -3.29
N GLU A 10 -2.97 -4.81 -2.72
CA GLU A 10 -3.41 -4.90 -1.33
C GLU A 10 -2.34 -4.38 -0.36
N SER A 11 -1.09 -4.85 -0.50
CA SER A 11 0.02 -4.41 0.34
C SER A 11 0.28 -2.91 0.23
N LEU A 12 0.36 -2.38 -1.00
CA LEU A 12 0.59 -0.94 -1.23
C LEU A 12 -0.58 -0.09 -0.74
N ARG A 13 -1.81 -0.62 -0.79
CA ARG A 13 -3.01 0.07 -0.32
C ARG A 13 -3.09 0.12 1.20
N LYS A 14 -2.70 -0.98 1.88
CA LYS A 14 -2.51 -1.03 3.33
C LYS A 14 -1.42 -0.06 3.81
N GLN A 15 -0.38 0.17 3.01
CA GLN A 15 0.63 1.22 3.27
C GLN A 15 0.13 2.65 3.02
N GLY A 16 -1.03 2.81 2.40
CA GLY A 16 -1.68 4.10 2.14
C GLY A 16 -1.37 4.72 0.79
N MET A 17 -0.72 4.00 -0.12
CA MET A 17 -0.36 4.54 -1.44
C MET A 17 -1.59 4.79 -2.31
N GLY A 18 -1.60 5.91 -3.03
CA GLY A 18 -2.68 6.28 -3.95
C GLY A 18 -2.74 5.43 -5.23
N TYR A 19 -3.89 5.43 -5.90
CA TYR A 19 -4.13 4.64 -7.12
C TYR A 19 -3.10 4.89 -8.23
N LYS A 20 -2.65 6.15 -8.41
CA LYS A 20 -1.63 6.51 -9.42
C LYS A 20 -0.26 5.89 -9.12
N ALA A 21 0.13 5.82 -7.85
CA ALA A 21 1.41 5.23 -7.45
C ALA A 21 1.38 3.70 -7.61
N ILE A 22 0.28 3.08 -7.18
CA ILE A 22 0.08 1.63 -7.30
C ILE A 22 0.09 1.20 -8.77
N ALA A 23 -0.64 1.92 -9.64
CA ALA A 23 -0.68 1.67 -11.08
C ALA A 23 0.71 1.64 -11.72
N ARG A 24 1.58 2.59 -11.38
CA ARG A 24 2.98 2.63 -11.86
C ARG A 24 3.78 1.41 -11.39
N LYS A 25 3.57 0.97 -10.15
CA LYS A 25 4.34 -0.11 -9.52
C LYS A 25 3.89 -1.50 -9.96
N THR A 26 2.60 -1.67 -10.27
CA THR A 26 2.04 -2.95 -10.73
C THR A 26 1.94 -3.06 -12.25
N LYS A 27 2.35 -2.02 -12.99
CA LYS A 27 2.20 -1.89 -14.45
C LYS A 27 0.75 -2.11 -14.91
N LEU A 28 -0.19 -1.59 -14.14
CA LEU A 28 -1.62 -1.65 -14.45
C LEU A 28 -2.17 -0.25 -14.68
N SER A 29 -3.28 -0.17 -15.41
CA SER A 29 -4.04 1.07 -15.54
C SER A 29 -4.60 1.49 -14.19
N ARG A 30 -4.63 2.81 -13.94
CA ARG A 30 -5.25 3.40 -12.74
C ARG A 30 -6.67 2.88 -12.53
N ASP A 31 -7.43 2.75 -13.62
CA ASP A 31 -8.82 2.29 -13.60
C ASP A 31 -8.95 0.81 -13.23
N SER A 32 -8.01 -0.04 -13.65
CA SER A 32 -7.96 -1.45 -13.21
C SER A 32 -7.71 -1.55 -11.70
N VAL A 33 -6.79 -0.75 -11.16
CA VAL A 33 -6.52 -0.70 -9.71
C VAL A 33 -7.75 -0.17 -8.96
N ARG A 34 -8.39 0.89 -9.45
CA ARG A 34 -9.62 1.45 -8.86
C ARG A 34 -10.75 0.43 -8.85
N ASN A 35 -10.99 -0.24 -9.98
CA ASN A 35 -12.04 -1.25 -10.09
C ASN A 35 -11.78 -2.37 -9.10
N TYR A 36 -10.56 -2.89 -9.05
CA TYR A 36 -10.16 -3.90 -8.06
C TYR A 36 -10.42 -3.44 -6.62
N CYS A 37 -9.97 -2.23 -6.24
CA CYS A 37 -10.21 -1.72 -4.89
C CYS A 37 -11.72 -1.54 -4.57
N ARG A 38 -12.56 -1.26 -5.58
CA ARG A 38 -14.02 -1.13 -5.41
C ARG A 38 -14.68 -2.45 -5.01
N TRP A 39 -14.28 -3.57 -5.61
CA TRP A 39 -14.84 -4.89 -5.32
C TRP A 39 -14.26 -5.54 -4.06
N HIS A 40 -13.08 -5.09 -3.62
CA HIS A 40 -12.37 -5.65 -2.48
C HIS A 40 -12.43 -4.79 -1.20
N HIS A 41 -13.40 -3.87 -1.09
CA HIS A 41 -13.55 -2.98 0.08
C HIS A 41 -12.31 -2.11 0.41
N LEU A 42 -11.43 -1.92 -0.57
CA LEU A 42 -10.22 -1.08 -0.48
C LEU A 42 -10.41 0.30 -1.14
N ALA A 43 -11.67 0.63 -1.44
CA ALA A 43 -12.09 1.90 -2.00
C ALA A 43 -12.05 3.00 -0.95
N GLY A 44 -11.74 4.23 -1.38
CA GLY A 44 -11.63 5.40 -0.51
C GLY A 44 -10.28 6.10 -0.61
N TYR A 45 -9.93 6.91 0.39
CA TYR A 45 -8.63 7.58 0.46
C TYR A 45 -7.56 6.62 0.95
N GLY A 46 -6.41 6.60 0.27
CA GLY A 46 -5.30 5.70 0.64
C GLY A 46 -4.87 5.89 2.09
N ARG A 47 -4.79 7.16 2.54
CA ARG A 47 -4.48 7.51 3.92
C ARG A 47 -5.49 6.97 4.94
N ALA A 48 -6.78 6.90 4.60
CA ALA A 48 -7.79 6.33 5.50
C ALA A 48 -7.65 4.81 5.61
N VAL A 49 -7.39 4.14 4.48
CA VAL A 49 -7.07 2.70 4.49
C VAL A 49 -5.79 2.45 5.29
N ALA A 50 -4.74 3.25 5.08
CA ALA A 50 -3.50 3.15 5.86
C ALA A 50 -3.71 3.43 7.34
N ALA A 51 -4.51 4.43 7.70
CA ALA A 51 -4.80 4.77 9.09
C ALA A 51 -5.53 3.61 9.78
N ALA A 52 -6.54 3.04 9.14
CA ALA A 52 -7.24 1.86 9.65
C ALA A 52 -6.31 0.67 9.92
N PHE A 53 -5.28 0.47 9.08
CA PHE A 53 -4.27 -0.59 9.31
C PHE A 53 -3.14 -0.17 10.25
N ARG A 54 -2.81 1.13 10.38
CA ARG A 54 -1.80 1.64 11.32
C ARG A 54 -2.33 1.75 12.74
N GLU A 55 -3.63 2.00 12.93
CA GLU A 55 -4.23 2.07 14.27
C GLU A 55 -4.11 0.73 15.02
N GLU A 56 -4.02 -0.40 14.31
CA GLU A 56 -3.71 -1.70 14.92
C GLU A 56 -2.23 -1.82 15.39
N GLN A 57 -1.29 -1.04 14.84
CA GLN A 57 0.11 -1.03 15.29
C GLN A 57 0.45 0.06 16.31
N THR A 58 -0.26 1.20 16.31
CA THR A 58 0.09 2.32 17.22
C THR A 58 -0.32 2.10 18.67
N ARG A 59 -1.09 1.05 18.96
CA ARG A 59 -1.47 0.71 20.34
C ARG A 59 -0.38 -0.05 21.10
N GLU A 60 0.65 -0.52 20.38
CA GLU A 60 1.85 -1.17 20.96
C GLU A 60 3.14 -0.34 20.74
N ASP A 61 3.03 0.97 20.54
CA ASP A 61 4.22 1.83 20.41
C ASP A 61 3.97 3.21 21.04
N ILE A 62 3.69 3.24 22.33
CA ILE A 62 4.05 4.39 23.18
C ILE A 62 5.41 4.09 23.79
N GLY A 63 6.46 4.19 22.96
CA GLY A 63 7.86 3.94 23.30
C GLY A 63 8.80 4.95 22.64
N TYR A 64 8.88 6.15 23.21
CA TYR A 64 10.07 7.02 23.29
C TYR A 64 11.18 6.90 22.21
N GLY A 65 11.19 7.84 21.24
CA GLY A 65 12.38 8.60 20.84
C GLY A 65 13.39 8.05 19.81
N MET A 66 13.84 8.98 18.97
CA MET A 66 15.15 9.12 18.29
C MET A 66 15.30 8.66 16.83
N GLU A 67 15.94 9.54 16.07
CA GLU A 67 16.22 9.54 14.62
C GLU A 67 17.06 8.34 14.15
N ASP A 68 16.85 7.81 12.93
CA ASP A 68 17.97 7.43 12.03
C ASP A 68 17.54 7.05 10.60
N ASP A 69 18.58 6.95 9.78
CA ASP A 69 18.75 7.08 8.36
C ASP A 69 18.40 5.80 7.55
N ALA A 70 18.27 5.97 6.24
CA ALA A 70 18.32 4.92 5.21
C ALA A 70 17.34 3.73 5.29
N HIS A 71 16.15 3.87 4.67
CA HIS A 71 15.47 2.70 4.08
C HIS A 71 15.67 2.63 2.56
N ARG A 72 16.65 1.79 2.23
CA ARG A 72 17.02 1.22 0.92
C ARG A 72 15.79 0.83 0.09
N PRO A 73 15.74 1.10 -1.23
CA PRO A 73 14.68 0.59 -2.08
C PRO A 73 14.79 -0.93 -2.19
N ALA A 74 13.70 -1.63 -1.88
CA ALA A 74 13.55 -3.05 -2.15
C ALA A 74 13.44 -3.28 -3.67
N GLU A 75 14.59 -3.50 -4.28
CA GLU A 75 14.77 -4.25 -5.51
C GLU A 75 14.35 -5.71 -5.24
N ALA A 76 13.26 -6.19 -5.85
CA ALA A 76 13.05 -7.61 -6.20
C ALA A 76 11.62 -7.84 -6.71
N CYS A 77 11.43 -7.67 -8.02
CA CYS A 77 10.67 -8.63 -8.81
C CYS A 77 11.24 -8.53 -10.23
N GLY A 78 12.21 -9.41 -10.50
CA GLY A 78 12.85 -9.54 -11.80
C GLY A 78 11.82 -9.88 -12.87
N ILE A 79 12.07 -9.33 -14.07
CA ILE A 79 11.45 -9.76 -15.33
C ILE A 79 12.32 -10.88 -15.88
#